data_AF-A0A922HUW1-F1
#
_entry.id   AF-A0A922HUW1-F1
#
_cell.length_a   1.000
_cell.length_b   1.000
_cell.length_c   1.000
_cell.angle_alpha   90.00
_cell.angle_beta   90.00
_cell.angle_gamma   90.00
#
_symmetry.space_group_name_H-M   'P 1'
#
loop_
_entity.id
_entity.type
_entity.pdbx_description
1 polymer ?
#
loop_
_entity_poly.entity_id
_entity_poly.type
_entity_poly.pdbx_seq_one_letter_code
_entity_poly.pdbx_strand_id
1 'polypeptide(L)'
;MTFDLGSGQGHVHSDYPIDDGELHHVVLRSLRVDENIYYGQSPGNKNTLNADGDIYFGGLPDFQTMTHGIYRHGFHGCLIDIGIGDSDAINIVNSSKQSRNLVPCDE
;
A
#
# COMPACT_ATOMS: atom_id res chain seq x y z
N MET A 1 2.36 -0.25 -7.35
CA MET A 1 2.03 -1.53 -6.68
C MET A 1 3.03 -2.59 -7.11
N THR A 2 3.58 -3.31 -6.13
CA THR A 2 4.52 -4.40 -6.34
C THR A 2 4.01 -5.63 -5.60
N PHE A 3 3.98 -6.80 -6.23
CA PHE A 3 3.44 -8.03 -5.62
C PHE A 3 4.11 -9.29 -6.19
N ASP A 4 4.17 -10.38 -5.43
CA ASP A 4 4.72 -11.66 -5.86
C ASP A 4 3.78 -12.80 -5.43
N LEU A 5 3.36 -13.63 -6.40
CA LEU A 5 2.48 -14.79 -6.18
C LEU A 5 3.27 -16.11 -6.10
N GLY A 6 4.60 -16.03 -5.95
CA GLY A 6 5.54 -17.14 -5.82
C GLY A 6 6.30 -17.50 -7.09
N SER A 7 6.17 -16.69 -8.16
CA SER A 7 6.82 -16.90 -9.47
C SER A 7 7.66 -15.68 -9.87
N GLY A 8 7.86 -14.74 -8.96
CA GLY A 8 8.58 -13.50 -9.18
C GLY A 8 7.67 -12.29 -9.08
N GLN A 9 8.32 -11.12 -9.01
CA GLN A 9 7.68 -9.86 -8.73
C GLN A 9 6.99 -9.26 -9.97
N GLY A 10 5.71 -8.94 -9.83
CA GLY A 10 4.96 -8.08 -10.74
C GLY A 10 5.00 -6.63 -10.26
N HIS A 11 5.03 -5.71 -11.22
CA HIS A 11 5.06 -4.27 -10.98
C HIS A 11 3.97 -3.59 -11.79
N VAL A 12 3.25 -2.68 -11.14
CA VAL A 12 2.25 -1.82 -11.77
C VAL A 12 2.46 -0.42 -11.25
N HIS A 13 2.60 0.55 -12.15
CA HIS A 13 2.86 1.94 -11.80
C HIS A 13 1.83 2.82 -12.49
N SER A 14 1.43 3.89 -11.79
CA SER A 14 0.72 5.00 -12.41
C SER A 14 1.66 5.73 -13.37
N ASP A 15 1.14 6.22 -14.49
CA ASP A 15 1.84 7.19 -15.34
C ASP A 15 1.62 8.64 -14.88
N TYR A 16 0.66 8.86 -13.99
CA TYR A 16 0.38 10.14 -13.36
C TYR A 16 1.07 10.25 -11.98
N PRO A 17 1.84 11.33 -11.70
CA PRO A 17 2.44 11.58 -10.39
C PRO A 17 1.36 11.93 -9.35
N ILE A 18 1.49 11.41 -8.13
CA ILE A 18 0.50 11.61 -7.05
C ILE A 18 1.09 12.38 -5.86
N ASP A 19 2.30 12.92 -6.03
CA ASP A 19 3.04 13.74 -5.07
C ASP A 19 2.89 15.24 -5.38
N ASP A 20 1.72 15.63 -5.91
CA ASP A 20 1.40 17.00 -6.35
C ASP A 20 0.75 17.86 -5.24
N GLY A 21 0.46 17.27 -4.08
CA GLY A 21 -0.15 17.95 -2.93
C GLY A 21 -1.67 17.86 -2.90
N GLU A 22 -2.29 17.22 -3.89
CA GLU A 22 -3.73 17.03 -3.96
C GLU A 22 -4.15 15.69 -3.32
N LEU A 23 -5.45 15.59 -2.98
CA LEU A 23 -6.02 14.38 -2.44
C LEU A 23 -6.30 13.37 -3.57
N HIS A 24 -5.68 12.20 -3.49
CA HIS A 24 -5.89 11.09 -4.44
C HIS A 24 -6.59 9.90 -3.79
N HIS A 25 -7.49 9.27 -4.54
CA HIS A 25 -8.13 8.03 -4.14
C HIS A 25 -7.46 6.83 -4.82
N VAL A 26 -6.93 5.90 -4.02
CA VAL A 26 -6.17 4.75 -4.53
C VAL A 26 -6.80 3.42 -4.11
N VAL A 27 -7.06 2.54 -5.08
CA VAL A 27 -7.56 1.18 -4.85
C VAL A 27 -6.54 0.17 -5.37
N LEU A 28 -6.30 -0.92 -4.61
CA LEU A 28 -5.24 -1.91 -4.90
C LEU A 28 -5.74 -3.31 -5.32
N ARG A 29 -6.97 -3.44 -5.81
CA ARG A 29 -7.46 -4.70 -6.42
C ARG A 29 -6.91 -4.88 -7.85
N SER A 30 -7.04 -3.81 -8.61
CA SER A 30 -6.20 -3.38 -9.73
C SER A 30 -5.68 -2.02 -9.33
N LEU A 31 -4.47 -1.60 -9.72
CA LEU A 31 -4.00 -0.27 -9.34
C LEU A 31 -4.92 0.77 -9.99
N ARG A 32 -5.79 1.39 -9.20
CA ARG A 32 -6.64 2.50 -9.64
C ARG A 32 -6.20 3.74 -8.87
N VAL A 33 -5.94 4.81 -9.59
CA VAL A 33 -5.61 6.13 -9.06
C VAL A 33 -6.64 7.08 -9.64
N ASP A 34 -7.53 7.57 -8.78
CA ASP A 34 -8.71 8.36 -9.14
C ASP A 34 -9.57 7.63 -10.19
N GLU A 35 -9.65 8.16 -11.41
CA GLU A 35 -10.41 7.57 -12.53
C GLU A 35 -9.56 6.65 -13.42
N ASN A 36 -8.24 6.62 -13.22
CA ASN A 36 -7.31 5.87 -14.07
C ASN A 36 -7.06 4.46 -13.51
N ILE A 37 -7.14 3.44 -14.37
CA ILE A 37 -6.93 2.04 -13.99
C ILE A 37 -5.71 1.48 -14.73
N TYR A 38 -4.76 0.95 -13.94
CA TYR A 38 -3.53 0.34 -14.38
C TYR A 38 -3.55 -1.16 -14.08
N TYR A 39 -3.23 -1.95 -15.09
CA TYR A 39 -3.21 -3.41 -15.01
C TYR A 39 -1.77 -3.91 -14.99
N GLY A 40 -1.55 -5.02 -14.29
CA GLY A 40 -0.35 -5.82 -14.44
C GLY A 40 -0.47 -7.14 -13.70
N GLN A 41 0.53 -7.98 -13.89
CA GLN A 41 0.53 -9.37 -13.46
C GLN A 41 1.93 -9.74 -12.97
N SER A 42 2.00 -10.63 -11.99
CA SER A 42 3.26 -11.31 -11.67
C SER A 42 3.57 -12.36 -12.75
N PRO A 43 4.84 -12.66 -13.03
CA PRO A 43 5.22 -13.71 -13.98
C PRO A 43 4.66 -15.09 -13.62
N GLY A 44 4.58 -15.98 -14.61
CA GLY A 44 4.20 -17.38 -14.42
C GLY A 44 2.68 -17.61 -14.29
N ASN A 45 2.30 -18.74 -13.68
CA ASN A 45 0.92 -19.21 -13.60
C ASN A 45 0.36 -19.29 -12.17
N LYS A 46 1.11 -18.80 -11.17
CA LYS A 46 0.65 -18.77 -9.79
C LYS A 46 -0.29 -17.57 -9.59
N ASN A 47 -1.38 -17.80 -8.87
CA ASN A 47 -2.47 -16.83 -8.69
C ASN A 47 -2.90 -16.66 -7.22
N THR A 48 -2.13 -17.21 -6.27
CA THR A 48 -2.44 -17.20 -4.84
C THR A 48 -1.35 -16.43 -4.09
N LEU A 49 -1.75 -15.55 -3.18
CA LEU A 49 -0.87 -14.83 -2.27
C LEU A 49 -1.00 -15.45 -0.87
N ASN A 50 0.13 -15.71 -0.21
CA ASN A 50 0.14 -15.98 1.23
C ASN A 50 0.39 -14.66 1.98
N ALA A 51 -0.56 -14.24 2.81
CA ALA A 51 -0.53 -12.99 3.54
C ALA A 51 -1.00 -13.15 5.00
N ASP A 52 -0.56 -14.22 5.68
CA ASP A 52 -0.94 -14.52 7.08
C ASP A 52 -0.35 -13.53 8.12
N GLY A 53 0.31 -12.45 7.68
CA GLY A 53 1.00 -11.48 8.52
C GLY A 53 0.21 -10.22 8.84
N ASP A 54 0.88 -9.29 9.53
CA ASP A 54 0.33 -7.96 9.82
C ASP A 54 0.35 -7.04 8.59
N ILE A 55 -0.62 -6.13 8.53
CA ILE A 55 -0.68 -5.07 7.51
C ILE A 55 -0.10 -3.80 8.10
N TYR A 56 0.77 -3.15 7.33
CA TYR A 56 1.48 -1.95 7.75
C TYR A 56 1.10 -0.77 6.85
N PHE A 57 0.72 0.35 7.46
CA PHE A 57 0.44 1.61 6.78
C PHE A 57 1.53 2.63 7.16
N GLY A 58 1.89 3.50 6.22
CA GLY A 58 2.86 4.57 6.46
C GLY A 58 4.34 4.12 6.48
N GLY A 59 4.66 2.88 6.84
CA GLY A 59 6.04 2.39 6.85
C GLY A 59 6.20 1.02 7.47
N LEU A 60 7.45 0.57 7.63
CA LEU A 60 7.79 -0.74 8.18
C LEU A 60 8.71 -0.60 9.40
N PRO A 61 8.64 -1.54 10.37
CA PRO A 61 9.56 -1.59 11.51
C PRO A 61 11.04 -1.76 11.11
N ASP A 62 11.29 -2.57 10.08
CA ASP A 62 12.64 -2.80 9.54
C ASP A 62 12.56 -3.05 8.02
N PHE A 63 12.91 -2.02 7.25
CA PHE A 63 12.91 -2.09 5.80
C PHE A 63 13.93 -3.07 5.22
N GLN A 64 15.07 -3.27 5.89
CA GLN A 64 16.12 -4.14 5.38
C GLN A 64 15.66 -5.59 5.40
N THR A 65 15.15 -6.06 6.53
CA THR A 65 14.70 -7.45 6.66
C THR A 65 13.38 -7.72 5.96
N MET A 66 12.45 -6.76 5.97
CA MET A 66 11.11 -6.99 5.41
C MET A 66 11.01 -6.76 3.90
N THR A 67 11.91 -5.96 3.33
CA THR A 67 11.88 -5.63 1.89
C THR A 67 13.19 -5.94 1.17
N HIS A 68 14.16 -6.55 1.85
CA HIS A 68 15.53 -6.71 1.35
C HIS A 68 16.16 -5.39 0.86
N GLY A 69 15.80 -4.28 1.52
CA GLY A 69 16.30 -2.94 1.19
C GLY A 69 15.76 -2.35 -0.11
N ILE A 70 14.72 -2.94 -0.71
CA ILE A 70 14.00 -2.39 -1.87
C ILE A 70 13.42 -1.01 -1.52
N TYR A 71 12.80 -0.91 -0.34
CA TYR A 71 12.32 0.37 0.20
C TYR A 71 13.25 0.82 1.32
N ARG A 72 13.41 2.13 1.49
CA ARG A 72 14.33 2.71 2.50
C ARG A 72 13.65 3.72 3.42
N HIS A 73 12.49 4.22 3.02
CA HIS A 73 11.75 5.25 3.72
C HIS A 73 10.27 4.86 3.74
N GLY A 74 9.58 5.29 4.79
CA GLY A 74 8.13 5.22 4.85
C GLY A 74 7.48 6.29 3.99
N PHE A 75 6.17 6.20 3.88
CA PHE A 75 5.33 7.24 3.31
C PHE A 75 5.36 8.49 4.21
N HIS A 76 5.49 9.65 3.58
CA HIS A 76 5.43 10.95 4.23
C HIS A 76 4.30 11.75 3.63
N GLY A 77 3.17 11.80 4.33
CA GLY A 77 1.96 12.47 3.88
C GLY A 77 0.76 12.02 4.70
N CYS A 78 -0.42 12.26 4.15
CA CYS A 78 -1.69 11.98 4.80
C CYS A 78 -2.40 10.79 4.19
N LEU A 79 -2.79 9.83 5.04
CA LEU A 79 -3.67 8.74 4.67
C LEU A 79 -5.01 8.96 5.37
N ILE A 80 -6.06 9.07 4.58
CA ILE A 80 -7.43 9.30 5.03
C ILE A 80 -8.27 8.14 4.51
N ASP A 81 -9.24 7.70 5.30
CA ASP A 81 -10.28 6.74 4.88
C ASP A 81 -9.73 5.40 4.33
N ILE A 82 -9.04 4.64 5.17
CA ILE A 82 -8.41 3.37 4.77
C ILE A 82 -9.39 2.21 4.95
N GLY A 83 -9.74 1.50 3.86
CA GLY A 83 -10.50 0.24 3.89
C GLY A 83 -9.66 -0.97 3.45
N ILE A 84 -9.98 -2.17 3.95
CA ILE A 84 -9.32 -3.43 3.55
C ILE A 84 -10.37 -4.47 3.18
N GLY A 85 -10.35 -4.94 1.93
CA GLY A 85 -11.37 -5.86 1.43
C GLY A 85 -12.74 -5.16 1.40
N ASP A 86 -13.76 -5.82 1.94
CA ASP A 86 -15.13 -5.30 2.02
C ASP A 86 -15.42 -4.61 3.37
N SER A 87 -14.38 -4.22 4.13
CA SER A 87 -14.56 -3.53 5.40
C SER A 87 -14.89 -2.05 5.20
N ASP A 88 -15.63 -1.49 6.15
CA ASP A 88 -15.71 -0.03 6.31
C ASP A 88 -14.31 0.56 6.61
N ALA A 89 -14.26 1.89 6.55
CA ALA A 89 -13.11 2.69 6.95
C ALA A 89 -12.56 2.25 8.32
N ILE A 90 -11.30 1.82 8.33
CA ILE A 90 -10.61 1.40 9.54
C ILE A 90 -10.22 2.65 10.32
N ASN A 91 -10.64 2.70 11.58
CA ASN A 91 -10.13 3.68 12.52
C ASN A 91 -8.68 3.33 12.89
N ILE A 92 -7.71 3.90 12.19
CA ILE A 92 -6.27 3.60 12.36
C ILE A 92 -5.81 3.81 13.81
N VAL A 93 -6.35 4.83 14.48
CA VAL A 93 -5.98 5.16 15.86
C VAL A 93 -6.41 4.07 16.84
N ASN A 94 -7.62 3.52 16.67
CA ASN A 94 -8.20 2.57 17.61
C ASN A 94 -7.99 1.09 17.23
N SER A 95 -7.83 0.81 15.94
CA SER A 95 -7.76 -0.56 15.40
C SER A 95 -6.31 -1.02 15.13
N SER A 96 -5.31 -0.17 15.34
CA SER A 96 -3.91 -0.53 15.12
C SER A 96 -3.37 -1.42 16.23
N LYS A 97 -2.65 -2.49 15.85
CA LYS A 97 -1.84 -3.29 16.80
C LYS A 97 -0.71 -2.44 17.41
N GLN A 98 -0.13 -1.57 16.59
CA GLN A 98 0.90 -0.63 16.99
C GLN A 98 0.83 0.62 16.12
N SER A 99 1.08 1.78 16.74
CA SER A 99 1.22 3.07 16.08
C SER A 99 2.55 3.71 16.46
N ARG A 100 3.22 4.36 15.51
CA ARG A 100 4.48 5.10 15.73
C ARG A 100 4.47 6.38 14.92
N ASN A 101 4.78 7.50 15.58
CA ASN A 101 4.86 8.83 14.95
C ASN A 101 3.62 9.21 14.13
N LEU A 102 2.45 8.72 14.52
CA LEU A 102 1.19 9.16 13.91
C LEU A 102 0.85 10.54 14.46
N VAL A 103 0.63 11.47 13.54
CA VAL A 103 0.12 12.80 13.81
C VAL A 103 -1.15 13.00 12.98
N PRO A 104 -2.16 13.73 13.50
CA PRO A 104 -3.28 14.15 12.69
C PRO A 104 -2.81 14.91 11.46
N CYS A 105 -3.54 14.75 10.35
CA CYS A 105 -3.33 15.58 9.19
C CYS A 105 -3.72 17.02 9.51
N ASP A 106 -2.85 17.95 9.14
CA ASP A 106 -3.19 19.37 9.12
C ASP A 106 -4.18 19.60 7.97
N GLU A 107 -5.16 20.50 8.17
CA GLU A 107 -6.08 20.95 7.11
C GLU A 107 -5.34 21.72 6.00
#